data_AF-A0A3D3QK71-F1
#
_entry.id   AF-A0A3D3QK71-F1
#
_cell.length_a   1.000
_cell.length_b   1.000
_cell.length_c   1.000
_cell.angle_alpha   90.00
_cell.angle_beta   90.00
_cell.angle_gamma   90.00
#
_symmetry.space_group_name_H-M   'P 1'
#
loop_
_entity.id
_entity.type
_entity.pdbx_description
1 polymer ?
#
loop_
_entity_poly.entity_id
_entity_poly.type
_entity_poly.pdbx_seq_one_letter_code
_entity_poly.pdbx_strand_id
1 'polypeptide(L)'
;EWVERGSDLAMLGEEGGDEHYETSDFPLSELDIRAGVLAALSEAGYDTFLQIIDLERRDFLGMKGLGEEDADRLLQIIDELTVVEGEVELTEEDEPDS
;
A
#
# COMPACT_ATOMS: atom_id res chain seq x y z
N GLU A 1 -43.00 13.00 14.50
CA GLU A 1 -42.62 14.15 13.64
C GLU A 1 -41.16 14.56 13.87
N TRP A 2 -40.19 13.71 13.53
CA TRP A 2 -38.78 14.09 13.53
C TRP A 2 -38.45 14.79 12.20
N VAL A 3 -37.90 16.00 12.31
CA VAL A 3 -37.66 16.92 11.21
C VAL A 3 -36.56 16.42 10.27
N GLU A 4 -36.91 16.52 8.99
CA GLU A 4 -36.06 16.52 7.80
C GLU A 4 -34.78 17.34 7.99
N ARG A 5 -33.61 16.67 7.99
CA ARG A 5 -32.31 17.31 7.71
C ARG A 5 -31.32 16.31 7.08
N GLY A 6 -31.76 15.63 6.03
CA GLY A 6 -30.89 14.79 5.17
C GLY A 6 -30.22 15.57 4.03
N SER A 7 -29.87 16.85 4.23
CA SER A 7 -29.30 17.71 3.17
C SER A 7 -27.86 18.13 3.44
N ASP A 8 -27.11 17.34 4.21
CA ASP A 8 -25.67 17.56 4.44
C ASP A 8 -24.83 16.33 4.04
N LEU A 9 -25.39 15.39 3.27
CA LEU A 9 -24.65 14.23 2.75
C LEU A 9 -23.93 14.52 1.41
N ALA A 10 -24.08 15.73 0.87
CA ALA A 10 -23.46 16.14 -0.39
C ALA A 10 -21.97 16.56 -0.25
N MET A 11 -21.32 16.26 0.88
CA MET A 11 -19.92 16.67 1.13
C MET A 11 -19.01 15.52 1.61
N LEU A 12 -19.52 14.30 1.69
CA LEU A 12 -18.71 13.11 1.98
C LEU A 12 -18.55 12.29 0.70
N GLY A 13 -17.55 12.67 -0.10
CA GLY A 13 -16.83 11.80 -1.04
C GLY A 13 -17.66 10.90 -1.94
N GLU A 14 -18.28 11.49 -2.96
CA GLU A 14 -18.63 10.81 -4.22
C GLU A 14 -17.61 11.36 -5.24
N GLU A 15 -16.67 10.60 -5.79
CA GLU A 15 -16.84 9.51 -6.74
C GLU A 15 -15.68 8.51 -6.67
N GLY A 16 -16.03 7.23 -6.55
CA GLY A 16 -15.12 6.08 -6.60
C GLY A 16 -15.94 4.83 -6.35
N GLY A 17 -16.89 4.57 -7.24
CA GLY A 17 -17.90 3.54 -7.10
C GLY A 17 -17.36 2.12 -7.16
N ASP A 18 -18.31 1.24 -6.87
CA ASP A 18 -18.35 -0.18 -7.19
C ASP A 18 -17.73 -1.14 -6.15
N GLU A 19 -18.49 -2.20 -5.94
CA GLU A 19 -18.44 -3.23 -4.90
C GLU A 19 -17.19 -4.12 -5.03
N HIS A 20 -16.01 -3.52 -4.91
CA HIS A 20 -14.74 -4.21 -4.98
C HIS A 20 -14.26 -4.49 -3.56
N TYR A 21 -13.85 -5.73 -3.31
CA TYR A 21 -13.20 -6.20 -2.08
C TYR A 21 -12.63 -5.06 -1.25
N GLU A 22 -13.14 -4.88 -0.03
CA GLU A 22 -12.64 -3.96 0.99
C GLU A 22 -11.26 -4.43 1.48
N THR A 23 -10.32 -4.59 0.55
CA THR A 23 -8.88 -4.59 0.82
C THR A 23 -8.63 -3.22 1.41
N SER A 24 -8.58 -3.14 2.74
CA SER A 24 -8.46 -1.88 3.47
C SER A 24 -7.20 -1.16 2.99
N ASP A 25 -7.38 -0.23 2.07
CA ASP A 25 -6.30 0.59 1.54
C ASP A 25 -5.90 1.58 2.64
N PHE A 26 -4.82 1.26 3.34
CA PHE A 26 -4.37 2.05 4.47
C PHE A 26 -3.37 3.13 4.02
N PRO A 27 -3.36 4.30 4.68
CA PRO A 27 -2.50 5.40 4.27
C PRO A 27 -1.04 5.07 4.55
N LEU A 28 -0.13 5.53 3.68
CA LEU A 28 1.31 5.36 3.87
C LEU A 28 1.80 5.97 5.19
N SER A 29 1.04 6.90 5.76
CA SER A 29 1.33 7.53 7.06
C SER A 29 1.34 6.55 8.23
N GLU A 30 0.77 5.35 8.09
CA GLU A 30 0.87 4.29 9.10
C GLU A 30 2.17 3.48 9.01
N LEU A 31 2.94 3.65 7.93
CA LEU A 31 4.25 3.01 7.78
C LEU A 31 5.30 3.73 8.62
N ASP A 32 6.25 2.98 9.17
CA ASP A 32 7.42 3.51 9.89
C ASP A 32 8.46 4.04 8.90
N ILE A 33 8.13 5.17 8.24
CA ILE A 33 8.97 5.86 7.27
C ILE A 33 9.11 7.34 7.60
N ARG A 34 10.18 7.95 7.08
CA ARG A 34 10.48 9.36 7.35
C ARG A 34 9.44 10.26 6.68
N ALA A 35 9.06 11.34 7.37
CA ALA A 35 8.10 12.33 6.84
C ALA A 35 8.51 12.92 5.47
N GLY A 36 9.81 13.02 5.18
CA GLY A 36 10.29 13.48 3.87
C GLY A 36 10.00 12.50 2.73
N VAL A 37 10.03 11.19 3.02
CA VAL A 37 9.69 10.14 2.05
C VAL A 37 8.19 10.14 1.79
N LEU A 38 7.39 10.26 2.86
CA LEU A 38 5.93 10.42 2.75
C LEU A 38 5.55 11.62 1.88
N ALA A 39 6.18 12.77 2.12
CA ALA A 39 5.92 13.96 1.32
C ALA A 39 6.25 13.74 -0.16
N ALA A 40 7.38 13.10 -0.46
CA ALA A 40 7.78 12.83 -1.84
C ALA A 40 6.85 11.82 -2.55
N LEU A 41 6.35 10.81 -1.83
CA LEU A 41 5.36 9.85 -2.35
C LEU A 41 4.02 10.57 -2.63
N SER A 42 3.53 11.38 -1.70
CA SER A 42 2.29 12.15 -1.87
C SER A 42 2.42 13.19 -2.99
N GLU A 43 3.57 13.88 -3.13
CA GLU A 43 3.84 14.77 -4.27
C GLU A 43 3.84 14.02 -5.62
N ALA A 44 4.20 12.74 -5.63
CA ALA A 44 4.12 11.87 -6.80
C ALA A 44 2.73 11.25 -7.02
N GLY A 45 1.77 11.49 -6.12
CA GLY A 45 0.40 10.99 -6.19
C GLY A 45 0.19 9.60 -5.56
N TYR A 46 1.13 9.16 -4.71
CA TYR A 46 1.04 7.94 -3.93
C TYR A 46 0.73 8.28 -2.48
N ASP A 47 -0.50 8.01 -2.04
CA ASP A 47 -0.98 8.30 -0.69
C ASP A 47 -1.26 7.02 0.11
N THR A 48 -1.43 5.88 -0.57
CA THR A 48 -1.83 4.61 0.05
C THR A 48 -0.93 3.45 -0.34
N PHE A 49 -0.90 2.40 0.48
CA PHE A 49 0.01 1.28 0.30
C PHE A 49 -0.22 0.53 -1.01
N LEU A 50 -1.49 0.28 -1.38
CA LEU A 50 -1.79 -0.46 -2.61
C LEU A 50 -1.33 0.25 -3.89
N GLN A 51 -1.08 1.56 -3.84
CA GLN A 51 -0.55 2.30 -4.98
C GLN A 51 0.95 2.12 -5.17
N ILE A 52 1.67 1.69 -4.13
CA ILE A 52 3.13 1.54 -4.16
C ILE A 52 3.61 0.10 -4.26
N ILE A 53 2.76 -0.91 -4.03
CA ILE A 53 3.14 -2.33 -4.03
C ILE A 53 3.76 -2.80 -5.35
N ASP A 54 3.32 -2.22 -6.48
CA ASP A 54 3.80 -2.57 -7.81
C ASP A 54 5.03 -1.74 -8.25
N LEU A 55 5.50 -0.80 -7.40
CA LEU A 55 6.62 0.07 -7.74
C LEU A 55 7.95 -0.64 -7.54
N GLU A 56 8.86 -0.44 -8.49
CA GLU A 56 10.21 -1.01 -8.43
C GLU A 56 11.19 0.00 -7.80
N ARG A 57 12.37 -0.49 -7.38
CA ARG A 57 13.46 0.35 -6.85
C ARG A 57 13.75 1.58 -7.73
N ARG A 58 13.67 1.40 -9.05
CA ARG A 58 13.96 2.47 -10.02
C ARG A 58 12.91 3.57 -9.99
N ASP A 59 11.65 3.25 -9.75
CA ASP A 59 10.57 4.23 -9.67
C ASP A 59 10.78 5.14 -8.47
N PHE A 60 11.12 4.57 -7.30
CA PHE A 60 11.49 5.33 -6.10
C PHE A 60 12.70 6.23 -6.32
N LEU A 61 13.75 5.73 -6.97
CA LEU A 61 14.95 6.53 -7.29
C LEU A 61 14.69 7.64 -8.31
N GLY A 62 13.63 7.54 -9.10
CA GLY A 62 13.16 8.61 -9.98
C GLY A 62 12.49 9.76 -9.22
N MET A 63 12.05 9.53 -7.98
CA MET A 63 11.34 10.53 -7.18
C MET A 63 12.30 11.50 -6.53
N LYS A 64 11.97 12.79 -6.65
CA LYS A 64 12.77 13.85 -6.03
C LYS A 64 12.63 13.78 -4.51
N GLY A 65 13.72 13.49 -3.82
CA GLY A 65 13.76 13.44 -2.35
C GLY A 65 13.88 12.05 -1.76
N LEU A 66 13.82 10.99 -2.59
CA LEU A 66 14.16 9.63 -2.18
C LEU A 66 15.60 9.29 -2.56
N GLY A 67 16.35 8.76 -1.60
CA GLY A 67 17.66 8.16 -1.84
C GLY A 67 17.59 6.64 -2.03
N GLU A 68 18.75 6.03 -2.27
CA GLU A 68 18.89 4.57 -2.33
C GLU A 68 18.43 3.89 -1.05
N GLU A 69 18.81 4.42 0.11
CA GLU A 69 18.43 3.88 1.41
C GLU A 69 16.90 3.92 1.65
N ASP A 70 16.22 4.96 1.15
CA ASP A 70 14.76 5.08 1.26
C ASP A 70 14.05 4.10 0.33
N ALA A 71 14.55 3.96 -0.90
CA ALA A 71 14.02 3.01 -1.87
C ALA A 71 14.15 1.57 -1.37
N ASP A 72 15.33 1.18 -0.86
CA ASP A 72 15.55 -0.13 -0.26
C ASP A 72 14.64 -0.37 0.95
N ARG A 73 14.45 0.64 1.82
CA ARG A 73 13.54 0.53 2.96
C ARG A 73 12.07 0.34 2.55
N LEU A 74 11.61 1.07 1.54
CA LEU A 74 10.24 0.95 1.02
C LEU A 74 10.00 -0.44 0.43
N LEU A 75 10.94 -0.95 -0.36
CA LEU A 75 10.86 -2.30 -0.91
C LEU A 75 10.80 -3.37 0.19
N GLN A 76 11.59 -3.20 1.25
CA GLN A 76 11.54 -4.09 2.40
C GLN A 76 10.15 -4.05 3.07
N ILE A 77 9.57 -2.86 3.26
CA ILE A 77 8.22 -2.73 3.84
C ILE A 77 7.17 -3.37 2.95
N ILE A 78 7.29 -3.21 1.62
CA ILE A 78 6.37 -3.85 0.66
C ILE A 78 6.48 -5.38 0.82
N ASP A 79 7.68 -5.94 0.77
CA ASP A 79 7.93 -7.37 0.96
C ASP A 79 7.39 -7.89 2.31
N GLU A 80 7.60 -7.16 3.40
CA GLU A 80 7.09 -7.50 4.75
C GLU A 80 5.55 -7.53 4.82
N LEU A 81 4.87 -6.71 4.01
CA LEU A 81 3.41 -6.54 4.06
C LEU A 81 2.67 -7.26 2.92
N THR A 82 3.36 -7.61 1.84
CA THR A 82 2.80 -8.39 0.74
C THR A 82 3.09 -9.86 0.92
N VAL A 83 2.06 -10.70 0.81
CA VAL A 83 2.26 -12.15 0.77
C VAL A 83 2.71 -12.52 -0.65
N VAL A 84 3.94 -13.01 -0.79
CA VAL A 84 4.39 -13.60 -2.06
C VAL A 84 3.76 -14.97 -2.19
N GLU A 85 2.68 -15.08 -2.97
CA GLU A 85 2.14 -16.37 -3.43
C GLU A 85 3.18 -17.07 -4.32
N GLY A 86 4.17 -17.72 -3.71
CA GLY A 86 5.30 -18.29 -4.45
C GLY A 86 6.39 -18.93 -3.60
N GLU A 87 6.49 -18.64 -2.30
CA GLU A 87 7.40 -19.36 -1.40
C GLU A 87 6.63 -20.43 -0.61
N VAL A 88 6.01 -21.35 -1.34
CA VAL A 88 5.98 -22.73 -0.86
C VAL A 88 7.40 -23.25 -1.06
N GLU A 89 8.25 -23.07 -0.04
CA GLU A 89 9.40 -23.96 0.10
C GLU A 89 8.79 -25.36 0.19
N LEU A 90 8.70 -26.04 -0.96
CA LEU A 90 8.49 -27.48 -1.02
C LEU A 90 9.70 -28.06 -0.31
N THR A 91 9.68 -28.08 1.02
CA THR A 91 10.44 -29.06 1.77
C THR A 91 9.90 -30.37 1.24
N GLU A 92 10.64 -30.96 0.31
CA GLU A 92 10.47 -32.33 -0.11
C GLU A 92 10.50 -33.15 1.18
N GLU A 93 9.33 -33.42 1.75
CA GLU A 93 9.12 -34.54 2.64
C GLU A 93 9.42 -35.76 1.77
N ASP A 94 10.70 -36.12 1.76
CA ASP A 94 11.18 -37.47 1.55
C ASP A 94 10.28 -38.36 2.40
N GLU A 95 9.23 -38.90 1.82
CA GLU A 95 8.46 -40.01 2.37
C GLU A 95 9.38 -41.24 2.28
N PRO A 96 10.00 -41.73 3.37
CA PRO A 96 10.49 -43.09 3.37
C PRO A 96 9.27 -44.01 3.32
N ASP A 97 9.07 -44.62 2.15
CA ASP A 97 8.23 -45.80 1.95
C ASP A 97 8.47 -46.81 3.10
N SER A 98 7.44 -47.06 3.93
CA SER A 98 7.42 -48.10 4.96
C SER A 98 6.01 -48.58 5.29
#